data_AF-A0A815BG75-F1
#
_entry.id   AF-A0A815BG75-F1
#
_cell.length_a   1.000
_cell.length_b   1.000
_cell.length_c   1.000
_cell.angle_alpha   90.00
_cell.angle_beta   90.00
_cell.angle_gamma   90.00
#
_symmetry.space_group_name_H-M   'P 1'
#
loop_
_entity.id
_entity.type
_entity.pdbx_description
1 polymer ?
#
loop_
_entity_poly.entity_id
_entity_poly.type
_entity_poly.pdbx_seq_one_letter_code
_entity_poly.pdbx_strand_id
1 'polypeptide(L)'
;LLIERAAQFGLLLDDISITHLSFRSEFTSAVELKHVAQQDVEKQRFLVEKTEQSRQANVIAVDYDVRAADLIGKALDEVGDGLIELRRIEAAEGIANQLSKSRNSVYLPHGPQMLLNITGAMQ
;
A
#
# COMPACT_ATOMS: atom_id res chain seq x y z
N LEU A 1 23.53 24.47 48.13
CA LEU A 1 23.66 23.34 49.09
C LEU A 1 24.95 22.52 48.93
N LEU A 2 25.22 21.85 47.80
CA LEU A 2 26.44 21.02 47.65
C LEU A 2 27.73 21.86 47.51
N ILE A 3 27.67 22.94 46.71
CA ILE A 3 28.79 23.88 46.52
C ILE A 3 29.17 24.55 47.86
N GLU A 4 28.19 24.92 48.68
CA GLU A 4 28.41 25.54 50.00
C GLU A 4 29.06 24.58 51.00
N ARG A 5 28.68 23.29 50.98
CA ARG A 5 29.36 22.28 51.82
C ARG A 5 30.77 22.01 51.34
N ALA A 6 31.02 21.94 50.03
CA ALA A 6 32.35 21.74 49.47
C ALA A 6 33.31 22.91 49.81
N ALA A 7 32.78 24.14 49.81
CA ALA A 7 33.53 25.34 50.19
C ALA A 7 33.99 25.33 51.66
N GLN A 8 33.22 24.75 52.59
CA GLN A 8 33.64 24.58 53.99
C GLN A 8 34.85 23.64 54.15
N PHE A 9 35.08 22.73 53.19
CA PHE A 9 36.24 21.84 53.16
C PHE A 9 37.36 22.37 52.24
N GLY A 10 37.25 23.60 51.74
CA GLY A 10 38.24 24.21 50.84
C GLY A 10 38.27 23.61 49.43
N LEU A 11 37.20 22.91 49.01
CA LEU A 11 37.09 22.26 47.71
C LEU A 11 36.27 23.14 46.74
N LEU A 12 36.84 23.42 45.56
CA LEU A 12 36.16 24.06 44.43
C LEU A 12 35.55 22.99 43.53
N LEU A 13 34.27 23.17 43.18
CA LEU A 13 33.46 22.17 42.50
C LEU A 13 32.82 22.82 41.27
N ASP A 14 33.26 22.43 40.08
CA ASP A 14 32.99 23.13 38.80
C ASP A 14 31.87 22.45 37.99
N ASP A 15 31.95 21.13 37.78
CA ASP A 15 30.94 20.35 37.07
C ASP A 15 30.51 19.10 37.85
N ILE A 16 29.20 18.85 37.89
CA ILE A 16 28.62 17.65 38.51
C ILE A 16 27.92 16.83 37.42
N SER A 17 28.36 15.60 37.23
CA SER A 17 27.70 14.63 36.36
C SER A 17 27.00 13.54 37.19
N ILE A 18 25.74 13.26 36.87
CA ILE A 18 24.98 12.15 37.44
C ILE A 18 25.33 10.90 36.64
N THR A 19 25.94 9.89 37.28
CA THR A 19 26.44 8.68 36.61
C THR A 19 25.44 7.52 36.59
N HIS A 20 24.59 7.42 37.61
CA HIS A 20 23.58 6.37 37.68
C HIS A 20 22.35 6.86 38.42
N LEU A 21 21.20 6.82 37.74
CA LEU A 21 19.91 7.16 38.31
C LEU A 21 19.02 5.92 38.19
N SER A 22 18.73 5.28 39.31
CA SER A 22 17.87 4.09 39.38
C SER A 22 16.48 4.50 39.84
N PHE A 23 15.49 4.27 38.97
CA PHE A 23 14.09 4.33 39.34
C PHE A 23 13.64 2.96 39.86
N ARG A 24 12.60 2.94 40.70
CA ARG A 24 11.94 1.68 41.09
C ARG A 24 11.35 1.00 39.85
N SER A 25 11.39 -0.34 39.81
CA SER A 25 10.89 -1.16 38.69
C SER A 25 9.49 -0.77 38.25
N GLU A 26 8.61 -0.49 39.20
CA GLU A 26 7.20 -0.17 38.96
C GLU A 26 7.03 1.18 38.26
N PHE A 27 7.92 2.14 38.53
CA PHE A 27 7.89 3.46 37.89
C PHE A 27 8.34 3.34 36.43
N THR A 28 9.39 2.57 36.15
CA THR A 28 9.86 2.32 34.78
C THR A 28 8.78 1.65 33.94
N SER A 29 8.15 0.59 34.46
CA SER A 29 7.07 -0.10 33.74
C SER A 29 5.85 0.79 33.50
N ALA A 30 5.45 1.62 34.46
CA ALA A 30 4.33 2.55 34.28
C ALA A 30 4.62 3.61 33.20
N VAL A 31 5.86 4.09 33.13
CA VAL A 31 6.30 5.05 32.12
C VAL A 31 6.37 4.40 30.73
N GLU A 32 6.90 3.19 30.63
CA GLU A 32 6.90 2.42 29.38
C GLU A 32 5.49 2.17 28.86
N LEU A 33 4.56 1.76 29.72
CA LEU A 33 3.16 1.56 29.34
C LEU A 33 2.52 2.86 28.82
N LYS A 34 2.82 3.99 29.45
CA LYS A 34 2.35 5.30 28.98
C LYS A 34 2.92 5.64 27.60
N HIS A 35 4.19 5.33 27.35
CA HIS A 35 4.81 5.55 26.05
C HIS A 35 4.23 4.64 24.97
N VAL A 36 3.98 3.36 25.26
CA VAL A 36 3.32 2.43 24.33
C VAL A 36 1.92 2.94 23.98
N ALA A 37 1.14 3.37 24.97
CA ALA A 37 -0.18 3.94 24.74
C ALA A 37 -0.15 5.19 23.84
N GLN A 38 0.81 6.09 24.06
CA GLN A 38 0.99 7.27 23.21
C GLN A 38 1.38 6.88 21.77
N GLN A 39 2.30 5.93 21.62
CA GLN A 39 2.73 5.45 20.31
C GLN A 39 1.59 4.79 19.55
N ASP A 40 0.75 4.01 20.23
CA ASP A 40 -0.38 3.35 19.61
C ASP A 40 -1.45 4.36 19.16
N VAL A 41 -1.70 5.41 19.93
CA VAL A 41 -2.59 6.52 19.51
C VAL A 41 -2.06 7.19 18.23
N GLU A 42 -0.76 7.47 18.15
CA GLU A 42 -0.17 8.07 16.94
C GLU A 42 -0.28 7.14 15.72
N LYS A 43 -0.01 5.83 15.90
CA LYS A 43 -0.17 4.84 14.83
C LYS A 43 -1.61 4.75 14.35
N GLN A 44 -2.59 4.73 15.26
CA GLN A 44 -4.00 4.68 14.88
C GLN A 44 -4.40 5.94 14.12
N ARG A 45 -3.96 7.13 14.57
CA ARG A 45 -4.22 8.37 13.84
C ARG A 45 -3.67 8.33 12.43
N PHE A 46 -2.44 7.85 12.26
CA PHE A 46 -1.80 7.69 10.95
C PHE A 46 -2.55 6.69 10.05
N LEU A 47 -3.00 5.56 10.61
CA LEU A 47 -3.74 4.55 9.85
C LEU A 47 -5.09 5.08 9.36
N VAL A 48 -5.82 5.79 10.21
CA VAL A 48 -7.10 6.44 9.87
C VAL A 48 -6.89 7.47 8.76
N GLU A 49 -5.89 8.34 8.89
CA GLU A 49 -5.59 9.36 7.89
C GLU A 49 -5.21 8.75 6.53
N LYS A 50 -4.38 7.71 6.52
CA LYS A 50 -4.02 6.97 5.30
C LYS A 50 -5.25 6.35 4.64
N THR A 51 -6.14 5.78 5.43
CA THR A 51 -7.37 5.15 4.93
C THR A 51 -8.29 6.20 4.29
N GLU A 52 -8.43 7.36 4.92
CA GLU A 52 -9.23 8.46 4.39
C GLU A 52 -8.65 9.00 3.08
N GLN A 53 -7.32 9.21 3.01
CA GLN A 53 -6.65 9.62 1.77
C GLN A 53 -6.85 8.59 0.65
N SER A 54 -6.71 7.30 0.95
CA SER A 54 -6.91 6.23 -0.03
C SER A 54 -8.37 6.18 -0.51
N ARG A 55 -9.34 6.43 0.38
CA ARG A 55 -10.76 6.49 0.02
C ARG A 55 -11.03 7.66 -0.92
N GLN A 56 -10.51 8.84 -0.62
CA GLN A 56 -10.67 10.02 -1.46
C GLN A 56 -10.02 9.83 -2.83
N ALA A 57 -8.81 9.27 -2.89
CA ALA A 57 -8.14 8.95 -4.14
C ALA A 57 -8.96 7.98 -5.01
N ASN A 58 -9.54 6.94 -4.39
CA ASN A 58 -10.41 5.99 -5.10
C ASN A 58 -11.68 6.65 -5.64
N VAL A 59 -12.34 7.51 -4.84
CA VAL A 59 -13.53 8.24 -5.29
C VAL A 59 -13.19 9.14 -6.48
N ILE A 60 -12.09 9.89 -6.41
CA ILE A 60 -11.65 10.78 -7.49
C ILE A 60 -11.30 10.00 -8.76
N ALA A 61 -10.61 8.86 -8.64
CA ALA A 61 -10.27 8.02 -9.78
C ALA A 61 -11.52 7.48 -10.48
N VAL A 62 -12.50 7.00 -9.72
CA VAL A 62 -13.78 6.52 -10.28
C VAL A 62 -14.55 7.68 -10.94
N ASP A 63 -14.63 8.84 -10.28
CA ASP A 63 -15.30 10.01 -10.86
C ASP A 63 -14.63 10.48 -12.15
N TYR A 64 -13.30 10.41 -12.21
CA TYR A 64 -12.52 10.73 -13.40
C TYR A 64 -12.83 9.75 -14.54
N ASP A 65 -12.83 8.45 -14.26
CA ASP A 65 -13.11 7.41 -15.25
C ASP A 65 -14.53 7.52 -15.81
N VAL A 66 -15.53 7.79 -14.95
CA VAL A 66 -16.92 8.00 -15.38
C VAL A 66 -17.04 9.22 -16.30
N ARG A 67 -16.39 10.34 -15.94
CA ARG A 67 -16.41 11.55 -16.79
C ARG A 67 -15.68 11.33 -18.10
N ALA A 68 -14.56 10.62 -18.09
CA ALA A 68 -13.83 10.28 -19.30
C ALA A 68 -14.68 9.37 -20.21
N ALA A 69 -15.34 8.36 -19.66
CA ALA A 69 -16.24 7.47 -20.40
C ALA A 69 -17.44 8.24 -20.99
N ASP A 70 -18.05 9.17 -20.26
CA ASP A 70 -19.13 10.03 -20.76
C ASP A 70 -18.66 10.94 -21.92
N LEU A 71 -17.48 11.54 -21.80
CA LEU A 71 -16.88 12.35 -22.86
C LEU A 71 -16.58 11.52 -24.12
N ILE A 72 -16.01 10.33 -23.94
CA ILE A 72 -15.75 9.39 -25.04
C ILE A 72 -17.06 8.94 -25.67
N GLY A 73 -18.08 8.62 -24.86
CA GLY A 73 -19.41 8.22 -25.34
C GLY A 73 -20.04 9.30 -26.21
N LYS A 74 -20.03 10.56 -25.76
CA LYS A 74 -20.54 11.70 -26.54
C LYS A 74 -19.78 11.91 -27.85
N ALA A 75 -18.45 11.85 -27.82
CA ALA A 75 -17.64 11.97 -29.03
C ALA A 75 -17.87 10.81 -30.01
N LEU A 76 -18.17 9.62 -29.49
CA LEU A 76 -18.44 8.42 -30.28
C LEU A 76 -19.84 8.46 -30.90
N ASP A 77 -20.84 8.96 -30.17
CA ASP A 77 -22.18 9.23 -30.70
C ASP A 77 -22.15 10.24 -31.86
N GLU A 78 -21.26 11.24 -31.81
CA GLU A 78 -21.07 12.23 -32.88
C GLU A 78 -20.37 11.66 -34.12
N VAL A 79 -19.42 10.73 -33.97
CA VAL A 79 -18.59 10.18 -35.05
C VAL A 79 -19.16 8.87 -35.65
N GLY A 80 -20.00 8.16 -34.90
CA GLY A 80 -20.70 6.94 -35.32
C GLY A 80 -19.97 5.62 -35.03
N ASP A 81 -20.70 4.51 -35.17
CA ASP A 81 -20.32 3.13 -34.77
C ASP A 81 -19.16 2.52 -35.59
N GLY A 82 -18.83 3.10 -36.74
CA GLY A 82 -17.77 2.58 -37.61
C GLY A 82 -16.38 2.54 -36.96
N LEU A 83 -16.09 3.44 -36.01
CA LEU A 83 -14.82 3.48 -35.30
C LEU A 83 -14.68 2.34 -34.27
N ILE A 84 -15.79 1.89 -33.67
CA ILE A 84 -15.80 0.80 -32.69
C ILE A 84 -15.47 -0.52 -33.39
N GLU A 85 -16.12 -0.79 -34.51
CA GLU A 85 -15.89 -2.01 -35.28
C GLU A 85 -14.46 -2.06 -35.85
N LEU A 86 -13.90 -0.92 -36.30
CA LEU A 86 -12.47 -0.86 -36.70
C LEU A 86 -11.55 -1.18 -35.52
N ARG A 87 -11.78 -0.56 -34.36
CA ARG A 87 -10.99 -0.82 -33.13
C ARG A 87 -11.11 -2.28 -32.67
N ARG A 88 -12.28 -2.90 -32.84
CA ARG A 88 -12.52 -4.30 -32.52
C ARG A 88 -11.67 -5.22 -33.40
N ILE A 89 -11.57 -4.91 -34.69
CA ILE A 89 -10.74 -5.65 -35.64
C ILE A 89 -9.25 -5.48 -35.31
N GLU A 90 -8.79 -4.26 -35.02
CA GLU A 90 -7.40 -4.00 -34.60
C GLU A 90 -7.02 -4.73 -33.29
N ALA A 91 -7.92 -4.71 -32.30
CA ALA A 91 -7.70 -5.43 -31.04
C ALA A 91 -7.64 -6.95 -31.26
N ALA A 92 -8.51 -7.49 -32.11
CA ALA A 92 -8.48 -8.90 -32.49
C ALA A 92 -7.17 -9.26 -33.21
N GLU A 93 -6.67 -8.40 -34.10
CA GLU A 93 -5.38 -8.57 -34.78
C GLU A 93 -4.21 -8.54 -33.78
N GLY A 94 -4.24 -7.62 -32.81
CA GLY A 94 -3.25 -7.53 -31.74
C GLY A 94 -3.21 -8.80 -30.87
N ILE A 95 -4.38 -9.29 -30.44
CA ILE A 95 -4.51 -10.52 -29.66
C ILE A 95 -4.03 -11.73 -30.47
N ALA A 96 -4.40 -11.82 -31.76
CA ALA A 96 -3.97 -12.91 -32.63
C ALA A 96 -2.44 -12.92 -32.82
N ASN A 97 -1.82 -11.76 -33.01
CA ASN A 97 -0.37 -11.62 -33.08
C ASN A 97 0.33 -12.01 -31.77
N GLN A 98 -0.24 -11.61 -30.62
CA GLN A 98 0.31 -11.94 -29.31
C GLN A 98 0.17 -13.44 -28.99
N LEU A 99 -0.95 -14.05 -29.37
CA LEU A 99 -1.20 -15.48 -29.26
C LEU A 99 -0.29 -16.30 -30.20
N SER A 100 -0.08 -15.85 -31.44
CA SER A 100 0.84 -16.47 -32.41
C SER A 100 2.28 -16.46 -31.92
N LYS A 101 2.71 -15.39 -31.25
CA LYS A 101 4.05 -15.28 -30.62
C LYS A 101 4.18 -16.07 -29.32
N SER A 102 3.07 -16.38 -28.64
CA SER A 102 3.09 -17.14 -27.40
C SER A 102 3.40 -18.62 -27.68
N ARG A 103 4.38 -19.18 -26.96
CA ARG A 103 4.89 -20.55 -27.19
C ARG A 103 3.94 -21.65 -26.69
N ASN A 104 2.83 -21.27 -26.04
CA ASN A 104 1.81 -22.15 -25.47
C ASN A 104 0.42 -21.78 -26.01
N SER A 105 0.26 -21.76 -27.34
CA SER A 105 -1.06 -21.66 -27.96
C SER A 105 -1.54 -23.06 -28.32
N VAL A 106 -2.43 -23.61 -27.49
CA VAL A 106 -3.15 -24.85 -27.81
C VAL A 106 -4.35 -24.43 -28.66
N TYR A 107 -4.29 -24.67 -29.96
CA TYR A 107 -5.49 -24.60 -30.81
C TYR A 107 -6.43 -25.70 -30.33
N LEU A 108 -7.61 -25.34 -29.80
CA LEU A 108 -8.66 -26.31 -29.58
C LEU A 108 -9.22 -26.71 -30.96
N PRO A 109 -9.00 -27.95 -31.44
CA PRO A 109 -9.66 -28.41 -32.64
C PRO A 109 -11.17 -28.51 -32.36
N HIS A 110 -11.96 -28.07 -33.33
CA HIS A 110 -13.42 -28.12 -33.29
C HIS A 110 -13.85 -29.59 -33.43
N GLY A 111 -14.09 -30.27 -32.30
CA GLY A 111 -14.54 -31.65 -32.23
C GLY A 111 -14.86 -32.10 -30.80
N PRO A 112 -15.72 -33.12 -30.59
CA PRO A 112 -16.34 -33.43 -29.30
C PRO A 112 -15.41 -34.11 -28.26
N GLN A 113 -14.11 -34.23 -28.51
CA GLN A 113 -13.21 -34.99 -27.63
C GLN A 113 -12.36 -34.06 -26.74
N MET A 114 -13.02 -33.35 -25.83
CA MET A 114 -12.39 -32.63 -24.72
C MET A 114 -12.12 -33.61 -23.57
N LEU A 115 -11.03 -34.38 -23.64
CA LEU A 115 -10.54 -35.16 -22.50
C LEU A 115 -9.15 -34.67 -22.11
N LEU A 116 -9.13 -33.71 -21.18
CA LEU A 116 -7.92 -33.28 -20.49
C LEU A 116 -7.50 -34.40 -19.52
N ASN A 117 -6.44 -35.12 -19.86
CA ASN A 117 -5.89 -36.14 -18.98
C ASN A 117 -5.22 -35.50 -17.75
N ILE A 118 -5.93 -35.48 -16.62
CA ILE A 118 -5.41 -34.99 -15.33
C ILE A 118 -4.80 -36.09 -14.45
N THR A 119 -4.55 -37.31 -14.93
CA THR A 119 -3.88 -38.33 -14.12
C THR A 119 -2.37 -38.33 -14.36
N GLY A 120 -1.66 -37.50 -13.60
CA GLY A 120 -0.19 -37.43 -13.65
C GLY A 120 0.46 -36.73 -12.46
N ALA A 121 -0.21 -36.65 -11.31
CA ALA A 121 0.35 -36.10 -10.07
C ALA A 121 -0.19 -36.84 -8.85
N MET A 122 0.19 -38.11 -8.69
CA MET A 122 0.29 -38.80 -7.40
C MET A 122 1.17 -40.04 -7.56
N GLN A 123 2.47 -39.83 -7.40
CA GLN A 123 3.43 -40.75 -6.77
C GLN A 123 4.64 -39.94 -6.33
#